data_AF-A0A8T6M3W2-F1
#
_entry.id   AF-A0A8T6M3W2-F1
#
_cell.length_a   1.000
_cell.length_b   1.000
_cell.length_c   1.000
_cell.angle_alpha   90.00
_cell.angle_beta   90.00
_cell.angle_gamma   90.00
#
_symmetry.space_group_name_H-M   'P 1'
#
loop_
_entity.id
_entity.type
_entity.pdbx_description
1 polymer ?
#
loop_
_entity_poly.entity_id
_entity_poly.type
_entity_poly.pdbx_seq_one_letter_code
_entity_poly.pdbx_strand_id
1 'polypeptide(L)' 'MSERSKRMIEEYLKNIDELDQDLAVREIAATRLWETGDSKNQAIAEEIWKLLGTSEEEVEELKRNYVPKK' A
#
# COMPACT_ATOMS: atom_id res chain seq x y z
N MET A 1 9.96 12.63 -31.60
CA MET A 1 10.21 11.45 -30.76
C MET A 1 10.31 10.21 -31.63
N SER A 2 11.29 9.35 -31.40
CA SER A 2 11.44 8.10 -32.15
C SER A 2 10.36 7.09 -31.74
N GLU A 3 9.98 6.20 -32.65
CA GLU A 3 9.02 5.11 -32.38
C GLU A 3 9.52 4.16 -31.28
N ARG A 4 10.85 3.97 -31.21
CA ARG A 4 11.53 3.25 -30.13
C ARG A 4 11.33 3.93 -28.77
N SER A 5 11.45 5.26 -28.71
CA SER A 5 11.24 6.02 -27.47
C SER A 5 9.79 5.92 -26.98
N LYS A 6 8.80 5.91 -27.89
CA LYS A 6 7.38 5.76 -27.52
C LYS A 6 7.10 4.40 -26.89
N ARG A 7 7.60 3.30 -27.50
CA ARG A 7 7.42 1.94 -26.95
C ARG A 7 8.05 1.77 -25.57
N MET A 8 9.24 2.35 -25.36
CA MET A 8 9.87 2.33 -24.04
C MET A 8 9.03 3.06 -22.99
N ILE A 9 8.45 4.21 -23.34
CA ILE A 9 7.57 4.96 -22.43
C ILE A 9 6.31 4.14 -22.09
N GLU A 10 5.67 3.51 -23.08
CA GLU A 10 4.49 2.65 -22.87
C GLU A 10 4.81 1.45 -21.96
N GLU A 11 5.97 0.82 -22.13
CA GLU A 11 6.42 -0.28 -21.28
C GLU A 11 6.67 0.18 -19.83
N TYR A 12 7.32 1.34 -19.65
CA TYR A 12 7.51 1.90 -18.32
C TYR A 12 6.20 2.29 -17.65
N LEU A 13 5.26 2.88 -18.39
CA LEU A 13 3.93 3.21 -17.85
C LEU A 13 3.19 1.96 -17.40
N LYS A 14 3.22 0.88 -18.19
CA LYS A 14 2.61 -0.40 -17.79
C LYS A 14 3.24 -0.98 -16.52
N ASN A 15 4.57 -0.91 -16.40
CA ASN A 15 5.25 -1.39 -15.20
C ASN A 15 4.90 -0.54 -13.96
N ILE A 16 4.70 0.77 -14.13
CA ILE A 16 4.22 1.65 -13.06
C ILE A 16 2.80 1.24 -12.64
N ASP A 17 1.88 1.06 -13.59
CA ASP A 17 0.50 0.64 -13.30
C ASP A 17 0.46 -0.71 -12.55
N GLU A 18 1.32 -1.66 -12.91
CA GLU A 18 1.42 -2.95 -12.23
C GLU A 18 1.96 -2.81 -10.79
N LEU A 19 2.95 -1.94 -10.58
CA LEU A 19 3.48 -1.64 -9.24
C LEU A 19 2.43 -0.95 -8.37
N ASP A 20 1.71 0.04 -8.91
CA ASP A 20 0.67 0.77 -8.18
C ASP A 20 -0.46 -0.16 -7.74
N GLN A 21 -0.85 -1.13 -8.59
CA GLN A 21 -1.83 -2.15 -8.22
C GLN A 21 -1.34 -3.04 -7.06
N ASP A 22 -0.07 -3.46 -7.08
CA ASP A 22 0.50 -4.27 -6.00
C ASP A 22 0.58 -3.50 -4.67
N LEU A 23 0.96 -2.22 -4.71
CA LEU A 23 0.95 -1.33 -3.54
C LEU A 23 -0.46 -1.22 -2.94
N ALA A 24 -1.48 -0.98 -3.77
CA ALA A 24 -2.87 -0.88 -3.32
C ALA A 24 -3.39 -2.18 -2.69
N VAL A 25 -3.04 -3.35 -3.26
CA VAL A 25 -3.41 -4.65 -2.70
C VAL A 25 -2.79 -4.85 -1.31
N ARG A 26 -1.52 -4.49 -1.14
CA ARG A 26 -0.81 -4.58 0.14
C ARG A 26 -1.41 -3.65 1.18
N GLU A 27 -1.77 -2.43 0.81
CA GLU A 27 -2.43 -1.48 1.71
C GLU A 27 -3.77 -2.01 2.21
N ILE A 28 -4.62 -2.53 1.30
CA ILE A 28 -5.91 -3.15 1.67
C ILE A 28 -5.70 -4.35 2.60
N ALA A 29 -4.68 -5.18 2.34
CA ALA A 29 -4.36 -6.33 3.19
C ALA A 29 -3.94 -5.88 4.60
N ALA A 30 -3.09 -4.85 4.71
CA ALA A 30 -2.68 -4.27 5.99
C ALA A 30 -3.88 -3.74 6.77
N THR A 31 -4.77 -2.97 6.11
CA THR A 31 -6.01 -2.49 6.74
C THR A 31 -6.85 -3.65 7.26
N ARG A 32 -7.09 -4.70 6.45
CA ARG A 32 -7.85 -5.88 6.89
C ARG A 32 -7.22 -6.62 8.07
N LEU A 33 -5.90 -6.71 8.11
CA LEU A 33 -5.18 -7.30 9.24
C LEU A 33 -5.33 -6.44 10.50
N TRP A 34 -5.23 -5.12 10.37
CA TRP A 34 -5.47 -4.19 11.47
C TRP A 34 -6.90 -4.30 12.00
N GLU A 35 -7.86 -4.44 11.10
CA GLU A 35 -9.29 -4.54 11.39
C GLU A 35 -9.64 -5.75 12.28
N THR A 36 -8.86 -6.83 12.23
CA THR A 36 -9.15 -8.02 13.06
C THR A 36 -8.94 -7.76 14.55
N GLY A 37 -8.22 -6.70 14.93
CA GLY A 37 -7.93 -6.35 16.33
C GLY A 37 -7.01 -7.34 17.07
N ASP A 38 -6.45 -8.32 16.36
CA ASP A 38 -5.48 -9.26 16.93
C ASP A 38 -4.10 -8.61 16.93
N SER A 39 -3.39 -8.69 18.06
CA SER A 39 -2.11 -7.99 18.23
C SER A 39 -1.04 -8.45 17.26
N LYS A 40 -1.05 -9.72 16.82
CA LYS A 40 -0.11 -10.22 15.82
C LYS A 40 -0.45 -9.68 14.44
N ASN A 41 -1.73 -9.64 14.08
CA ASN A 41 -2.17 -9.08 12.80
C ASN A 41 -1.90 -7.57 12.71
N GLN A 42 -2.10 -6.84 13.81
CA GLN A 42 -1.79 -5.41 13.89
C GLN A 42 -0.29 -5.13 13.70
N ALA A 43 0.59 -5.93 14.32
CA ALA A 43 2.03 -5.81 14.10
C ALA A 43 2.42 -6.06 12.63
N ILE A 44 1.79 -7.06 11.97
CA ILE A 44 2.02 -7.33 10.55
C ILE A 44 1.54 -6.16 9.69
N ALA A 45 0.37 -5.59 9.98
CA ALA A 45 -0.16 -4.43 9.26
C ALA A 45 0.78 -3.21 9.35
N GLU A 46 1.33 -2.93 10.53
CA GLU A 46 2.31 -1.86 10.71
C GLU A 46 3.58 -2.06 9.87
N GLU A 47 4.10 -3.29 9.84
CA GLU A 47 5.26 -3.61 9.01
C GLU A 47 4.97 -3.47 7.52
N ILE A 48 3.76 -3.84 7.06
CA ILE A 48 3.35 -3.63 5.67
C ILE A 48 3.32 -2.13 5.34
N TRP A 49 2.69 -1.29 6.18
CA TRP A 49 2.66 0.15 5.93
C TRP A 49 4.06 0.78 5.91
N LYS A 50 4.96 0.37 6.80
CA LYS A 50 6.37 0.80 6.76
C LYS A 50 7.06 0.40 5.45
N LEU A 51 6.83 -0.82 4.96
CA LEU A 51 7.39 -1.31 3.70
C LEU A 51 6.85 -0.56 2.47
N LEU A 52 5.61 -0.07 2.54
CA LEU A 52 5.02 0.79 1.51
C LEU A 52 5.57 2.22 1.53
N GLY A 53 6.39 2.55 2.53
CA GLY A 53 6.91 3.90 2.71
C GLY A 53 5.90 4.87 3.32
N THR A 54 4.80 4.36 3.89
CA THR A 54 3.86 5.17 4.67
C THR A 54 4.59 5.79 5.85
N SER A 55 4.49 7.11 5.99
CA SER A 55 5.16 7.82 7.07
C SER A 55 4.60 7.43 8.43
N GLU A 56 5.39 7.61 9.49
CA GLU A 56 4.94 7.30 10.86
C GLU A 56 3.71 8.13 11.26
N GLU A 57 3.61 9.37 10.77
CA GLU A 57 2.45 10.25 11.00
C GLU A 57 1.18 9.71 10.33
N GLU A 58 1.27 9.25 9.07
CA GLU A 58 0.16 8.64 8.34
C GLU A 58 -0.25 7.31 8.96
N VAL A 59 0.70 6.49 9.42
CA VAL A 59 0.42 5.25 10.15
C VAL A 59 -0.36 5.57 11.43
N GLU A 60 0.08 6.54 12.23
CA GLU A 60 -0.65 6.93 13.44
C GLU A 60 -2.02 7.53 13.13
N GLU A 61 -2.18 8.24 12.01
CA GLU A 61 -3.49 8.69 11.54
C GLU A 61 -4.41 7.52 11.15
N LEU A 62 -3.91 6.53 10.41
CA LEU A 62 -4.65 5.30 10.07
C LEU A 62 -5.11 4.56 11.33
N LYS A 63 -4.25 4.48 12.35
CA LYS A 63 -4.59 3.89 13.65
C LYS A 63 -5.67 4.69 14.38
N ARG A 64 -5.57 6.03 14.41
CA ARG A 64 -6.51 6.93 15.11
C ARG A 64 -7.88 7.01 14.45
N ASN A 65 -7.91 7.05 13.12
CA ASN A 65 -9.15 7.13 12.34
C ASN A 65 -9.89 5.78 12.29
N TYR A 66 -9.24 4.69 12.74
CA TYR A 66 -9.87 3.40 12.80
C TYR A 66 -10.74 3.23 14.06
N VAL A 67 -12.06 3.28 13.87
CA VAL A 67 -13.04 2.85 14.86
C VAL A 67 -13.43 1.40 14.54
N PRO A 68 -13.12 0.42 15.39
CA PRO A 68 -13.54 -0.96 15.17
C PRO A 68 -15.08 -1.01 15.09
N LYS A 69 -15.60 -1.40 13.93
CA LYS A 69 -17.04 -1.70 13.79
C LYS A 69 -17.32 -2.95 14.61
N LYS A 70 -17.88 -2.76 15.81
CA LYS A 70 -18.46 -3.81 16.66
C LYS A 70 -19.62 -4.50 15.96
#